data_AF-A0A355AF05-F1
#
_entry.id   AF-A0A355AF05-F1
#
_cell.length_a   1.000
_cell.length_b   1.000
_cell.length_c   1.000
_cell.angle_alpha   90.00
_cell.angle_beta   90.00
_cell.angle_gamma   90.00
#
_symmetry.space_group_name_H-M   'P 1'
#
loop_
_entity.id
_entity.type
_entity.pdbx_description
1 polymer ?
#
loop_
_entity_poly.entity_id
_entity_poly.type
_entity_poly.pdbx_seq_one_letter_code
_entity_poly.pdbx_strand_id
1 'polypeptide(L)'
;MAYNAKTDKIVWKFDAGLGISAPPITYKINGRQYISLLVGFGGGYARGGLDAYNFGWSYRTHTRRLITFSLDGNADMPALPPRHFPKPIVPEDFVINEKKAAEGMNEYWKCFICHGDNMFSGGMAPDLRASPIAMNKEAFAIVVKDGAKNAMGMPSFPDMTDEQLENLMHFIRKRAKETMPDYEKTVKDNAAKKEWVS
;
A
#
# COMPACT_ATOMS: atom_id res chain seq x y z
N MET A 1 5.40 -13.77 -16.54
CA MET A 1 5.91 -15.14 -16.85
C MET A 1 5.03 -15.76 -17.91
N ALA A 2 5.58 -16.66 -18.72
CA ALA A 2 4.83 -17.52 -19.63
C ALA A 2 5.23 -18.98 -19.44
N TYR A 3 4.27 -19.88 -19.62
CA TYR A 3 4.42 -21.31 -19.36
C TYR A 3 4.10 -22.12 -20.61
N ASN A 4 4.80 -23.24 -20.79
CA ASN A 4 4.38 -24.25 -21.74
C ASN A 4 3.12 -24.95 -21.22
N ALA A 5 2.00 -24.82 -21.93
CA ALA A 5 0.69 -25.29 -21.48
C ALA A 5 0.57 -26.82 -21.26
N LYS A 6 1.52 -27.62 -21.75
CA LYS A 6 1.51 -29.08 -21.55
C LYS A 6 2.39 -29.56 -20.39
N THR A 7 3.37 -28.76 -19.99
CA THR A 7 4.44 -29.21 -19.08
C THR A 7 4.64 -28.28 -17.89
N ASP A 8 3.94 -27.15 -17.85
CA ASP A 8 4.09 -26.08 -16.85
C ASP A 8 5.52 -25.55 -16.69
N LYS A 9 6.39 -25.83 -17.68
CA LYS A 9 7.74 -25.28 -17.72
C LYS A 9 7.67 -23.81 -18.07
N ILE A 10 8.37 -22.99 -17.30
CA ILE A 10 8.51 -21.56 -17.61
C ILE A 10 9.34 -21.42 -18.88
N VAL A 11 8.77 -20.79 -19.90
CA VAL A 11 9.43 -20.55 -21.20
C VAL A 11 9.90 -19.11 -21.35
N TRP A 12 9.36 -18.19 -20.54
CA TRP A 12 9.75 -16.78 -20.55
C TRP A 12 9.44 -16.11 -19.22
N LYS A 13 10.33 -15.20 -18.79
CA LYS A 13 10.19 -14.38 -17.59
C LYS A 13 10.51 -12.94 -17.93
N PHE A 14 9.87 -12.03 -17.22
CA PHE A 14 10.09 -10.59 -17.33
C PHE A 14 9.66 -9.95 -16.02
N ASP A 15 10.48 -9.05 -15.49
CA ASP A 15 10.13 -8.26 -14.31
C ASP A 15 9.30 -7.04 -14.71
N ALA A 16 8.03 -7.05 -14.33
CA ALA A 16 7.12 -5.95 -14.59
C ALA A 16 7.26 -4.78 -13.59
N GLY A 17 8.15 -4.91 -12.59
CA GLY A 17 8.47 -3.92 -11.56
C GLY A 17 7.39 -3.70 -10.50
N LEU A 18 6.20 -4.26 -10.66
CA LEU A 18 5.07 -4.09 -9.75
C LEU A 18 4.14 -5.31 -9.82
N GLY A 19 3.36 -5.54 -8.77
CA GLY A 19 2.40 -6.62 -8.69
C GLY A 19 1.36 -6.57 -9.81
N ILE A 20 0.95 -7.74 -10.27
CA ILE A 20 -0.03 -7.92 -11.34
C ILE A 20 -1.28 -8.53 -10.71
N SER A 21 -2.40 -7.83 -10.81
CA SER A 21 -3.72 -8.34 -10.37
C SER A 21 -4.66 -8.64 -11.54
N ALA A 22 -4.43 -8.02 -12.71
CA ALA A 22 -5.28 -8.18 -13.88
C ALA A 22 -4.85 -9.39 -14.73
N PRO A 23 -5.79 -10.06 -15.43
CA PRO A 23 -5.43 -11.05 -16.43
C PRO A 23 -4.81 -10.38 -17.67
N PRO A 24 -3.89 -11.07 -18.39
CA PRO A 24 -3.42 -10.60 -19.70
C PRO A 24 -4.49 -10.80 -20.78
N ILE A 25 -4.37 -10.03 -21.87
CA ILE A 25 -5.13 -10.21 -23.11
C ILE A 25 -4.17 -10.38 -24.30
N THR A 26 -4.63 -11.01 -25.38
CA THR A 26 -3.88 -11.08 -26.65
C THR A 26 -4.74 -10.61 -27.82
N TYR A 27 -4.11 -9.98 -28.81
CA TYR A 27 -4.76 -9.45 -30.01
C TYR A 27 -3.76 -9.35 -31.17
N LYS A 28 -4.24 -9.01 -32.37
CA LYS A 28 -3.41 -8.79 -33.57
C LYS A 28 -3.69 -7.42 -34.18
N ILE A 29 -2.63 -6.77 -34.68
CA ILE A 29 -2.71 -5.55 -35.50
C ILE A 29 -1.81 -5.78 -36.71
N ASN A 30 -2.36 -5.65 -37.93
CA ASN A 30 -1.63 -5.83 -39.19
C ASN A 30 -0.80 -7.12 -39.25
N GLY A 31 -1.39 -8.23 -38.80
CA GLY A 31 -0.74 -9.55 -38.79
C GLY A 31 0.22 -9.80 -37.61
N ARG A 32 0.67 -8.76 -36.89
CA ARG A 32 1.54 -8.92 -35.70
C ARG A 32 0.72 -9.21 -34.45
N GLN A 33 1.12 -10.21 -33.68
CA GLN A 33 0.49 -10.56 -32.40
C GLN A 33 1.07 -9.75 -31.24
N TYR A 34 0.19 -9.36 -30.32
CA TYR A 34 0.53 -8.66 -29.09
C TYR A 34 -0.07 -9.36 -27.88
N ILE A 35 0.58 -9.20 -26.73
CA ILE A 35 0.06 -9.58 -25.42
C ILE A 35 0.11 -8.33 -24.55
N SER A 36 -1.01 -7.94 -23.95
CA SER A 36 -1.08 -6.75 -23.09
C SER A 36 -1.56 -7.09 -21.69
N LEU A 37 -0.99 -6.38 -20.71
CA LEU A 37 -1.24 -6.61 -19.30
C LEU A 37 -1.28 -5.28 -18.54
N LEU A 38 -2.29 -5.12 -17.69
CA LEU A 38 -2.34 -4.03 -16.72
C LEU A 38 -1.53 -4.43 -15.48
N VAL A 39 -0.43 -3.71 -15.26
CA VAL A 39 0.49 -3.90 -14.15
C VAL A 39 0.20 -2.85 -13.09
N GLY A 40 -0.23 -3.31 -11.92
CA GLY A 40 -0.73 -2.47 -10.87
C GLY A 40 -1.19 -3.32 -9.70
N PHE A 41 -0.48 -3.23 -8.58
CA PHE A 41 -0.92 -3.87 -7.35
C PHE A 41 -2.22 -3.22 -6.85
N GLY A 42 -3.18 -4.07 -6.48
CA GLY A 42 -4.53 -3.64 -6.10
C GLY A 42 -5.40 -4.80 -5.66
N GLY A 43 -6.72 -4.58 -5.69
CA GLY A 43 -7.72 -5.56 -5.25
C GLY A 43 -7.71 -5.76 -3.73
N GLY A 44 -8.40 -6.81 -3.27
CA GLY A 44 -8.60 -7.07 -1.84
C GLY A 44 -7.33 -7.32 -1.05
N TYR A 45 -6.26 -7.77 -1.70
CA TYR A 45 -4.97 -8.02 -1.06
C TYR A 45 -4.19 -6.72 -0.78
N ALA A 46 -4.42 -5.65 -1.56
CA ALA A 46 -3.82 -4.34 -1.32
C ALA A 46 -4.44 -3.59 -0.11
N ARG A 47 -5.49 -4.14 0.51
CA ARG A 47 -6.06 -3.60 1.76
C ARG A 47 -5.00 -3.46 2.84
N GLY A 48 -4.19 -4.51 3.04
CA GLY A 48 -3.09 -4.48 3.98
C GLY A 48 -2.89 -5.77 4.76
N GLY A 49 -2.21 -5.65 5.89
CA GLY A 49 -1.56 -6.75 6.60
C GLY A 49 -0.05 -6.74 6.36
N LEU A 50 0.72 -7.34 7.28
CA LEU A 50 2.18 -7.30 7.26
C LEU A 50 2.77 -7.87 5.96
N ASP A 51 2.18 -8.93 5.41
CA ASP A 51 2.63 -9.52 4.14
C ASP A 51 2.47 -8.57 2.95
N ALA A 52 1.31 -7.92 2.83
CA ALA A 52 1.07 -6.93 1.79
C ALA A 52 1.98 -5.71 1.95
N TYR A 53 2.16 -5.23 3.19
CA TYR A 53 3.08 -4.15 3.53
C TYR A 53 4.52 -4.47 3.12
N ASN A 54 4.97 -5.72 3.31
CA ASN A 54 6.33 -6.17 3.01
C ASN A 54 6.71 -6.13 1.52
N PHE A 55 5.74 -6.01 0.60
CA PHE A 55 6.02 -5.78 -0.82
C PHE A 55 6.56 -4.36 -1.11
N GLY A 56 6.30 -3.39 -0.22
CA GLY A 56 6.77 -2.02 -0.37
C GLY A 56 6.10 -1.23 -1.49
N TRP A 57 4.96 -1.70 -2.00
CA TRP A 57 4.14 -1.01 -2.99
C TRP A 57 3.19 0.01 -2.34
N SER A 58 3.78 0.93 -1.59
CA SER A 58 3.04 1.94 -0.82
C SER A 58 2.21 2.88 -1.69
N TYR A 59 1.16 3.42 -1.05
CA TYR A 59 0.15 4.26 -1.68
C TYR A 59 0.77 5.41 -2.48
N ARG A 60 0.43 5.47 -3.78
CA ARG A 60 0.89 6.47 -4.76
C ARG A 60 2.40 6.54 -5.03
N THR A 61 3.19 5.59 -4.55
CA THR A 61 4.64 5.55 -4.85
C THR A 61 4.93 5.02 -6.26
N HIS A 62 4.22 3.98 -6.69
CA HIS A 62 4.52 3.26 -7.94
C HIS A 62 3.46 3.54 -8.99
N THR A 63 3.90 3.90 -10.20
CA THR A 63 3.00 4.16 -11.33
C THR A 63 2.44 2.85 -11.88
N ARG A 64 1.11 2.78 -12.04
CA ARG A 64 0.43 1.67 -12.72
C ARG A 64 0.59 1.80 -14.22
N ARG A 65 0.79 0.69 -14.95
CA ARG A 65 1.18 0.70 -16.36
C ARG A 65 0.39 -0.32 -17.18
N LEU A 66 0.10 0.03 -18.43
CA LEU A 66 -0.19 -0.95 -19.47
C LEU A 66 1.15 -1.37 -20.08
N ILE A 67 1.46 -2.67 -20.05
CA ILE A 67 2.64 -3.22 -20.72
C ILE A 67 2.16 -4.11 -21.86
N THR A 68 2.74 -3.91 -23.04
CA THR A 68 2.45 -4.68 -24.24
C THR A 68 3.71 -5.32 -24.80
N PHE A 69 3.64 -6.62 -25.06
CA PHE A 69 4.73 -7.44 -25.60
C PHE A 69 4.41 -7.89 -27.03
N SER A 70 5.45 -8.05 -27.85
CA SER A 70 5.43 -8.74 -29.14
C SER A 70 6.80 -9.42 -29.35
N LEU A 71 6.91 -10.31 -30.34
CA LEU A 71 8.19 -11.00 -30.63
C LEU A 71 9.29 -10.04 -31.13
N ASP A 72 8.89 -8.94 -31.77
CA ASP A 72 9.82 -7.95 -32.36
C ASP A 72 10.00 -6.71 -31.46
N GLY A 73 9.35 -6.68 -30.30
CA GLY A 73 9.35 -5.51 -29.41
C GLY A 73 10.68 -5.36 -28.68
N ASN A 74 11.26 -4.16 -28.72
CA ASN A 74 12.53 -3.81 -28.07
C ASN A 74 12.45 -2.49 -27.28
N ALA A 75 11.25 -2.05 -26.92
CA ALA A 75 11.06 -0.81 -26.18
C ALA A 75 11.64 -0.92 -24.76
N ASP A 76 12.39 0.11 -24.35
CA ASP A 76 12.87 0.23 -22.99
C ASP A 76 11.70 0.46 -22.03
N MET A 77 11.72 -0.25 -20.91
CA MET A 77 10.73 -0.08 -19.86
C MET A 77 11.21 0.95 -18.84
N PRO A 78 10.48 2.06 -18.63
CA PRO A 78 10.87 3.04 -17.63
C PRO A 78 11.01 2.40 -16.25
N ALA A 79 12.07 2.75 -15.52
CA ALA A 79 12.26 2.28 -14.16
C ALA A 79 11.12 2.78 -13.25
N LEU A 80 10.72 1.97 -12.27
CA LEU A 80 9.89 2.42 -11.15
C LEU A 80 10.77 2.89 -9.99
N PRO A 81 10.26 3.78 -9.13
CA PRO A 81 10.88 4.04 -7.83
C PRO A 81 11.11 2.73 -7.07
N PRO A 82 12.12 2.68 -6.19
CA PRO A 82 12.35 1.52 -5.35
C PRO A 82 11.16 1.30 -4.40
N ARG A 83 11.07 0.07 -3.86
CA ARG A 83 10.15 -0.28 -2.77
C ARG A 83 10.24 0.78 -1.66
N HIS A 84 9.08 1.29 -1.25
CA HIS A 84 9.01 2.33 -0.23
C HIS A 84 8.12 1.88 0.91
N PHE A 85 8.68 1.94 2.12
CA PHE A 85 8.03 1.59 3.37
C PHE A 85 7.85 2.88 4.18
N PRO A 86 6.62 3.39 4.34
CA PRO A 86 6.37 4.57 5.16
C PRO A 86 6.84 4.32 6.60
N LYS A 87 7.73 5.19 7.09
CA LYS A 87 8.30 5.09 8.45
C LYS A 87 7.25 5.51 9.48
N PRO A 88 6.91 4.67 10.48
CA PRO A 88 6.07 5.08 11.60
C PRO A 88 6.63 6.32 12.31
N ILE A 89 5.76 7.26 12.67
CA ILE A 89 6.13 8.46 13.42
C ILE A 89 5.76 8.24 14.89
N VAL A 90 6.77 8.27 15.76
CA VAL A 90 6.63 8.16 17.22
C VAL A 90 7.20 9.44 17.83
N PRO A 91 6.37 10.48 18.03
CA PRO A 91 6.85 11.73 18.61
C PRO A 91 7.15 11.56 20.10
N GLU A 92 8.23 12.20 20.58
CA GLU A 92 8.72 12.04 21.96
C GLU A 92 7.77 12.65 23.02
N ASP A 93 7.03 13.69 22.63
CA ASP A 93 6.13 14.48 23.47
C ASP A 93 4.69 13.93 23.52
N PHE A 94 4.34 12.96 22.67
CA PHE A 94 3.01 12.36 22.69
C PHE A 94 2.95 11.19 23.68
N VAL A 95 2.33 11.45 24.84
CA VAL A 95 2.08 10.42 25.85
C VAL A 95 0.86 9.60 25.45
N ILE A 96 1.07 8.30 25.16
CA ILE A 96 -0.01 7.38 24.83
C ILE A 96 -0.82 7.08 26.10
N ASN A 97 -2.12 7.38 26.05
CA ASN A 97 -3.08 6.92 27.03
C ASN A 97 -3.61 5.53 26.61
N GLU A 98 -3.26 4.50 27.39
CA GLU A 98 -3.59 3.11 27.07
C GLU A 98 -5.10 2.83 27.00
N LYS A 99 -5.90 3.49 27.85
CA LYS A 99 -7.37 3.35 27.82
C LYS A 99 -7.93 3.93 26.52
N LYS A 100 -7.53 5.16 26.17
CA LYS A 100 -7.94 5.81 24.92
C LYS A 100 -7.48 5.03 23.68
N ALA A 101 -6.27 4.47 23.72
CA ALA A 101 -5.77 3.63 22.64
C ALA A 101 -6.59 2.33 22.48
N ALA A 102 -7.00 1.69 23.58
CA ALA A 102 -7.87 0.53 23.54
C ALA A 102 -9.27 0.87 22.99
N GLU A 103 -9.84 2.00 23.38
CA GLU A 103 -11.10 2.49 22.80
C GLU A 103 -10.94 2.86 21.32
N GLY A 104 -9.81 3.47 20.92
CA GLY A 104 -9.51 3.81 19.54
C GLY A 104 -9.35 2.59 18.63
N MET A 105 -8.91 1.46 19.17
CA MET A 105 -8.92 0.18 18.45
C MET A 105 -10.35 -0.21 18.03
N ASN A 106 -11.33 0.02 18.89
CA ASN A 106 -12.74 -0.24 18.56
C ASN A 106 -13.27 0.74 17.50
N GLU A 107 -12.69 1.92 17.33
CA GLU A 107 -13.10 2.83 16.26
C GLU A 107 -12.45 2.48 14.92
N TYR A 108 -11.27 1.85 14.97
CA TYR A 108 -10.46 1.54 13.80
C TYR A 108 -11.11 0.54 12.83
N TRP A 109 -12.14 -0.22 13.24
CA TRP A 109 -12.87 -1.11 12.32
C TRP A 109 -13.46 -0.35 11.12
N LYS A 110 -13.74 0.96 11.27
CA LYS A 110 -14.22 1.82 10.17
C LYS A 110 -13.13 2.12 9.14
N CYS A 111 -11.86 1.91 9.48
CA CYS A 111 -10.69 2.37 8.74
C CYS A 111 -9.84 1.23 8.17
N PHE A 112 -9.84 0.05 8.80
CA PHE A 112 -8.90 -1.04 8.48
C PHE A 112 -9.02 -1.56 7.05
N ILE A 113 -10.22 -1.51 6.44
CA ILE A 113 -10.42 -1.96 5.06
C ILE A 113 -9.46 -1.21 4.13
N CYS A 114 -9.24 0.09 4.35
CA CYS A 114 -8.41 0.94 3.52
C CYS A 114 -6.98 1.09 4.05
N HIS A 115 -6.83 1.23 5.36
CA HIS A 115 -5.56 1.54 6.00
C HIS A 115 -4.80 0.31 6.51
N GLY A 116 -5.36 -0.89 6.32
CA GLY A 116 -4.73 -2.17 6.60
C GLY A 116 -5.07 -2.75 7.96
N ASP A 117 -5.08 -4.08 8.05
CA ASP A 117 -5.17 -4.74 9.34
C ASP A 117 -3.96 -4.38 10.21
N ASN A 118 -4.20 -4.18 11.50
CA ASN A 118 -3.18 -3.77 12.47
C ASN A 118 -2.38 -2.50 12.09
N MET A 119 -2.93 -1.67 11.18
CA MET A 119 -2.34 -0.49 10.54
C MET A 119 -1.15 -0.75 9.61
N PHE A 120 -1.00 -1.97 9.10
CA PHE A 120 -0.09 -2.27 8.00
C PHE A 120 -0.77 -2.02 6.66
N SER A 121 -0.65 -0.81 6.11
CA SER A 121 -1.25 -0.51 4.80
C SER A 121 -0.56 -1.30 3.67
N GLY A 122 -1.38 -1.94 2.83
CA GLY A 122 -0.90 -2.62 1.62
C GLY A 122 -0.72 -1.68 0.43
N GLY A 123 -1.04 -0.39 0.57
CA GLY A 123 -0.95 0.58 -0.53
C GLY A 123 -2.28 0.95 -1.18
N MET A 124 -3.42 0.45 -0.66
CA MET A 124 -4.75 0.93 -1.07
C MET A 124 -5.04 2.36 -0.57
N ALA A 125 -4.63 2.67 0.67
CA ALA A 125 -4.65 4.02 1.24
C ALA A 125 -3.34 4.32 2.00
N PRO A 126 -3.06 5.56 2.43
CA PRO A 126 -1.85 5.88 3.19
C PRO A 126 -1.68 5.04 4.47
N ASP A 127 -0.44 4.77 4.87
CA ASP A 127 -0.15 4.19 6.19
C ASP A 127 -0.35 5.25 7.29
N LEU A 128 -1.33 5.04 8.17
CA LEU A 128 -1.66 6.00 9.21
C LEU A 128 -0.56 6.18 10.25
N ARG A 129 0.29 5.15 10.45
CA ARG A 129 1.41 5.22 11.40
C ARG A 129 2.46 6.23 10.94
N ALA A 130 2.60 6.41 9.63
CA ALA A 130 3.53 7.35 9.02
C ALA A 130 2.93 8.74 8.75
N SER A 131 1.64 8.95 9.08
CA SER A 131 0.97 10.24 8.88
C SER A 131 1.21 11.17 10.07
N PRO A 132 1.55 12.46 9.83
CA PRO A 132 1.59 13.47 10.88
C PRO A 132 0.20 14.02 11.24
N ILE A 133 -0.83 13.77 10.43
CA ILE A 133 -2.17 14.36 10.61
C ILE A 133 -2.78 13.94 11.95
N ALA A 134 -2.61 12.67 12.35
CA ALA A 134 -3.11 12.14 13.61
C ALA A 134 -2.35 12.64 14.85
N MET A 135 -1.44 13.61 14.70
CA MET A 135 -0.75 14.29 15.81
C MET A 135 -1.35 15.67 16.11
N ASN A 136 -2.22 16.19 15.24
CA ASN A 136 -2.91 17.45 15.45
C ASN A 136 -4.42 17.23 15.36
N LYS A 137 -5.14 17.56 16.44
CA LYS A 137 -6.56 17.25 16.59
C LYS A 137 -7.41 17.94 15.51
N GLU A 138 -7.12 19.19 15.22
CA GLU A 138 -7.85 20.00 14.24
C GLU A 138 -7.67 19.44 12.82
N ALA A 139 -6.43 19.17 12.42
CA ALA A 139 -6.11 18.58 11.12
C ALA A 139 -6.72 17.18 10.97
N PHE A 140 -6.74 16.40 12.05
CA PHE A 140 -7.36 15.08 12.05
C PHE A 140 -8.88 15.18 11.88
N ALA A 141 -9.54 16.10 12.58
CA ALA A 141 -10.97 16.37 12.40
C ALA A 141 -11.31 16.82 10.98
N ILE A 142 -10.52 17.74 10.40
CA ILE A 142 -10.72 18.22 9.02
C ILE A 142 -10.68 17.07 8.00
N VAL A 143 -9.81 16.08 8.20
CA VAL A 143 -9.71 14.94 7.29
C VAL A 143 -10.75 13.88 7.58
N VAL A 144 -10.95 13.50 8.84
CA VAL A 144 -11.79 12.37 9.22
C VAL A 144 -13.26 12.75 9.32
N LYS A 145 -13.61 13.91 9.86
CA LYS A 145 -15.00 14.36 10.01
C LYS A 145 -15.44 15.24 8.84
N ASP A 146 -14.64 16.25 8.49
CA ASP A 146 -15.10 17.30 7.56
C ASP A 146 -14.88 16.96 6.08
N GLY A 147 -14.22 15.83 5.80
CA GLY A 147 -14.13 15.29 4.45
C GLY A 147 -13.17 16.04 3.53
N ALA A 148 -12.14 16.70 4.06
CA ALA A 148 -11.13 17.39 3.26
C ALA A 148 -10.39 16.50 2.23
N LYS A 149 -10.55 15.18 2.34
CA LYS A 149 -9.98 14.17 1.43
C LYS A 149 -11.03 13.33 0.69
N ASN A 150 -12.31 13.73 0.71
CA ASN A 150 -13.39 13.06 -0.02
C ASN A 150 -13.09 12.96 -1.53
N ALA A 151 -12.61 14.04 -2.14
CA ALA A 151 -12.20 14.05 -3.56
C ALA A 151 -11.02 13.12 -3.87
N MET A 152 -10.29 12.65 -2.84
CA MET A 152 -9.18 11.69 -2.95
C MET A 152 -9.61 10.26 -2.56
N GLY A 153 -10.88 10.03 -2.27
CA GLY A 153 -11.45 8.73 -1.93
C GLY A 153 -11.37 8.34 -0.44
N MET A 154 -10.96 9.24 0.45
CA MET A 154 -11.06 9.05 1.91
C MET A 154 -12.43 9.56 2.37
N PRO A 155 -13.36 8.70 2.84
CA PRO A 155 -14.68 9.12 3.26
C PRO A 155 -14.65 9.92 4.57
N SER A 156 -15.58 10.85 4.71
CA SER A 156 -15.88 11.56 5.96
C SER A 156 -16.73 10.72 6.92
N PHE A 157 -16.53 10.92 8.21
CA PHE A 157 -17.24 10.32 9.34
C PHE A 157 -17.81 11.44 10.21
N PRO A 158 -18.82 12.19 9.75
CA PRO A 158 -19.32 13.40 10.43
C PRO A 158 -19.87 13.12 11.84
N ASP A 159 -20.38 11.91 12.07
CA ASP A 159 -20.95 11.49 13.36
C ASP A 159 -19.90 11.08 14.40
N MET A 160 -18.61 11.04 14.02
CA MET A 160 -17.54 10.68 14.95
C MET A 160 -17.33 11.81 15.98
N THR A 161 -17.38 11.46 17.27
CA THR A 161 -17.18 12.42 18.35
C THR A 161 -15.71 12.84 18.45
N ASP A 162 -15.46 13.97 19.10
CA ASP A 162 -14.09 14.44 19.34
C ASP A 162 -13.30 13.49 20.25
N GLU A 163 -13.99 12.79 21.15
CA GLU A 163 -13.41 11.74 21.99
C GLU A 163 -13.01 10.53 21.15
N GLN A 164 -13.86 10.07 20.22
CA GLN A 164 -13.54 8.97 19.31
C GLN A 164 -12.34 9.31 18.41
N LEU A 165 -12.24 10.56 17.93
CA LEU A 165 -11.07 11.03 17.20
C LEU A 165 -9.81 10.98 18.05
N GLU A 166 -9.86 11.49 19.27
CA GLU A 166 -8.71 11.47 20.17
C GLU A 166 -8.27 10.03 20.51
N ASN A 167 -9.24 9.15 20.74
CA ASN A 167 -9.01 7.73 20.95
C ASN A 167 -8.30 7.08 19.74
N LEU A 168 -8.74 7.38 18.52
CA LEU A 168 -8.05 6.95 17.28
C LEU A 168 -6.63 7.49 17.19
N MET A 169 -6.39 8.76 17.54
CA MET A 169 -5.04 9.34 17.55
C MET A 169 -4.11 8.56 18.49
N HIS A 170 -4.57 8.27 19.71
CA HIS A 170 -3.83 7.44 20.67
C HIS A 170 -3.57 6.03 20.13
N PHE A 171 -4.58 5.39 19.52
CA PHE A 171 -4.41 4.07 18.93
C PHE A 171 -3.39 4.07 17.77
N ILE A 172 -3.46 5.06 16.87
CA ILE A 172 -2.51 5.19 15.77
C ILE A 172 -1.07 5.34 16.28
N ARG A 173 -0.85 6.19 17.29
CA ARG A 173 0.48 6.39 17.88
C ARG A 173 0.97 5.16 18.67
N LYS A 174 0.08 4.46 19.38
CA LYS A 174 0.38 3.18 20.01
C LYS A 174 0.87 2.16 18.98
N ARG A 175 0.12 1.97 17.89
CA ARG A 175 0.51 1.07 16.80
C ARG A 175 1.81 1.49 16.13
N ALA A 176 2.03 2.79 15.90
CA ALA A 176 3.28 3.29 15.36
C ALA A 176 4.49 2.91 16.22
N LYS A 177 4.36 3.00 17.55
CA LYS A 177 5.39 2.61 18.51
C LYS A 177 5.60 1.09 18.56
N GLU A 178 4.52 0.32 18.71
CA GLU A 178 4.58 -1.15 18.84
C GLU A 178 5.14 -1.84 17.60
N THR A 179 4.90 -1.28 16.42
CA THR A 179 5.30 -1.88 15.12
C THR A 179 6.57 -1.28 14.54
N MET A 180 7.28 -0.41 15.28
CA MET A 180 8.60 0.07 14.86
C MET A 180 9.59 -1.08 14.60
N PRO A 181 9.68 -2.13 15.45
CA PRO A 181 10.55 -3.27 15.17
C PRO A 181 10.18 -4.01 13.88
N ASP A 182 8.89 -4.13 13.56
CA ASP A 182 8.44 -4.73 12.28
C ASP A 182 8.90 -3.89 11.09
N TYR A 183 8.76 -2.56 11.16
CA TYR A 183 9.27 -1.65 10.15
C TYR A 183 10.78 -1.81 9.93
N GLU A 184 11.57 -1.80 11.01
CA GLU A 184 13.02 -1.95 10.96
C GLU A 184 13.42 -3.28 10.31
N LYS A 185 12.74 -4.37 10.70
CA LYS A 185 12.92 -5.69 10.09
C LYS A 185 12.57 -5.67 8.61
N THR A 186 11.43 -5.11 8.22
CA THR A 186 11.01 -5.02 6.81
C THR A 186 12.01 -4.26 5.96
N VAL A 187 12.50 -3.12 6.44
CA VAL A 187 13.50 -2.31 5.73
C VAL A 187 14.81 -3.08 5.60
N LYS A 188 15.29 -3.72 6.67
CA LYS A 188 16.50 -4.54 6.66
C LYS A 188 16.39 -5.72 5.68
N ASP A 189 15.31 -6.48 5.76
CA ASP A 189 15.07 -7.66 4.92
C ASP A 189 14.96 -7.28 3.43
N ASN A 190 14.41 -6.10 3.12
CA ASN A 190 14.29 -5.63 1.74
C ASN A 190 15.56 -4.94 1.21
N ALA A 191 16.38 -4.33 2.08
CA ALA A 191 17.70 -3.84 1.68
C ALA A 191 18.63 -4.99 1.27
N ALA A 192 18.47 -6.17 1.87
CA ALA A 192 19.20 -7.39 1.52
C ALA A 192 18.73 -8.05 0.22
N LYS A 193 17.50 -7.79 -0.25
CA LYS A 193 16.88 -8.42 -1.44
C LYS A 193 17.26 -7.73 -2.78
N LYS A 194 18.41 -7.08 -2.87
CA LYS A 194 18.84 -6.25 -4.03
C LYS A 194 18.99 -6.97 -5.39
N GLU A 195 18.59 -8.23 -5.54
CA GLU A 195 18.95 -9.08 -6.69
C GLU A 195 17.74 -9.68 -7.44
N TRP A 196 16.85 -8.84 -7.97
CA TRP A 196 15.94 -9.28 -9.04
C TRP A 196 15.96 -8.34 -10.26
N VAL A 197 16.92 -7.42 -10.30
CA VAL A 197 17.13 -6.49 -11.41
C VAL A 197 18.37 -6.93 -12.18
N SER A 198 18.25 -8.03 -12.92
CA SER A 198 19.18 -8.45 -13.97
C SER A 198 18.44 -9.24 -15.04
#